data_AF-A0A970TV22-F1
#
_entry.id   AF-A0A970TV22-F1
#
_cell.length_a   1.000
_cell.length_b   1.000
_cell.length_c   1.000
_cell.angle_alpha   90.00
_cell.angle_beta   90.00
_cell.angle_gamma   90.00
#
_symmetry.space_group_name_H-M   'P 1'
#
loop_
_entity.id
_entity.type
_entity.pdbx_description
1 polymer ?
#
loop_
_entity_poly.entity_id
_entity_poly.type
_entity_poly.pdbx_seq_one_letter_code
_entity_poly.pdbx_strand_id
1 'polypeptide(L)'
;MKVGSLFSGIGGLDLGLERNGFDIRWQCEIDTAAQSVLRRHWPDAVLYDDVTTLGGAGEGLDDSGRRTREDRLPERRPSSPAARPTHSFRSVTRPSVAPPSMGALLLGGRV
;
A
#
# COMPACT_ATOMS: atom_id res chain seq x y z
N MET A 1 -7.73 17.86 -8.10
CA MET A 1 -8.72 16.84 -8.50
C MET A 1 -8.86 15.82 -7.38
N LYS A 2 -10.01 15.16 -7.24
CA LYS A 2 -10.23 14.13 -6.22
C LYS A 2 -9.91 12.75 -6.77
N VAL A 3 -9.32 11.89 -5.96
CA VAL A 3 -8.90 10.53 -6.36
C VAL A 3 -9.46 9.50 -5.39
N GLY A 4 -9.93 8.40 -5.97
CA GLY A 4 -10.14 7.13 -5.30
C GLY A 4 -9.12 6.12 -5.78
N SER A 5 -8.57 5.32 -4.86
CA SER A 5 -7.47 4.40 -5.14
C SER A 5 -7.90 2.96 -4.88
N LEU A 6 -7.69 2.10 -5.88
CA LEU A 6 -7.97 0.67 -5.77
C LEU A 6 -6.64 -0.07 -5.80
N PHE A 7 -6.53 -1.13 -5.00
CA PHE A 7 -5.29 -1.90 -4.85
C PHE A 7 -4.14 -0.99 -4.36
N SER A 8 -4.44 -0.15 -3.38
CA SER A 8 -3.54 0.91 -2.91
C SER A 8 -2.21 0.37 -2.37
N GLY A 9 -2.16 -0.90 -1.97
CA GLY A 9 -1.00 -1.48 -1.30
C GLY A 9 -0.60 -0.62 -0.11
N ILE A 10 0.69 -0.27 -0.01
CA ILE A 10 1.19 0.63 1.05
C ILE A 10 1.04 2.12 0.73
N GLY A 11 0.40 2.49 -0.39
CA GLY A 11 0.12 3.89 -0.74
C GLY A 11 1.18 4.59 -1.59
N GLY A 12 2.00 3.83 -2.33
CA GLY A 12 3.08 4.41 -3.14
C GLY A 12 2.60 5.31 -4.27
N LEU A 13 1.55 4.90 -4.98
CA LEU A 13 0.92 5.69 -6.03
C LEU A 13 0.17 6.89 -5.44
N ASP A 14 -0.56 6.67 -4.34
CA ASP A 14 -1.32 7.70 -3.62
C ASP A 14 -0.42 8.86 -3.18
N LEU A 15 0.75 8.55 -2.60
CA LEU A 15 1.73 9.57 -2.22
C LEU A 15 2.27 10.34 -3.43
N GLY A 16 2.47 9.66 -4.56
CA GLY A 16 2.87 10.31 -5.81
C GLY A 16 1.81 11.29 -6.31
N LEU A 17 0.54 10.88 -6.28
CA LEU A 17 -0.59 11.72 -6.69
C LEU A 17 -0.78 12.90 -5.74
N GLU A 18 -0.75 12.69 -4.43
CA GLU A 18 -0.85 13.77 -3.44
C GLU A 18 0.24 14.82 -3.64
N ARG A 19 1.49 14.40 -3.86
CA ARG A 19 2.62 15.30 -4.16
C ARG A 19 2.44 16.12 -5.44
N ASN A 20 1.54 15.70 -6.34
CA ASN A 20 1.18 16.41 -7.56
C ASN A 20 -0.15 17.18 -7.43
N GLY A 21 -0.64 17.41 -6.21
CA GLY A 21 -1.82 18.25 -5.95
C GLY A 21 -3.16 17.54 -6.11
N PHE A 22 -3.17 16.20 -6.09
CA PHE A 22 -4.40 15.42 -6.03
C PHE A 22 -4.83 15.21 -4.58
N ASP A 23 -6.14 15.09 -4.36
CA ASP A 23 -6.76 14.92 -3.05
C ASP A 23 -7.28 13.48 -2.93
N ILE A 24 -6.61 12.66 -2.13
CA ILE A 24 -6.94 11.24 -1.93
C ILE A 24 -8.13 11.14 -0.98
N ARG A 25 -9.30 10.76 -1.52
CA ARG A 25 -10.56 10.72 -0.75
C ARG A 25 -10.84 9.36 -0.14
N TRP A 26 -10.48 8.30 -0.85
CA TRP A 26 -10.71 6.94 -0.41
C TRP A 26 -9.74 5.98 -1.08
N GLN A 27 -9.50 4.87 -0.40
CA GLN A 27 -8.56 3.81 -0.78
C GLN A 27 -9.23 2.46 -0.55
N CYS A 28 -8.82 1.43 -1.28
CA CYS A 28 -9.26 0.05 -1.09
C CYS A 28 -8.06 -0.90 -1.11
N GLU A 29 -7.87 -1.62 -0.02
CA GLU A 29 -6.77 -2.58 0.12
C GLU A 29 -7.15 -3.73 1.05
N ILE A 30 -6.92 -4.97 0.60
CA ILE A 30 -7.34 -6.19 1.32
C ILE A 30 -6.32 -6.60 2.40
N ASP A 31 -5.04 -6.26 2.23
CA ASP A 31 -3.99 -6.62 3.18
C ASP A 31 -3.99 -5.70 4.42
N THR A 32 -4.17 -6.30 5.61
CA THR A 32 -4.30 -5.55 6.86
C THR A 32 -3.01 -4.83 7.30
N ALA A 33 -1.84 -5.35 6.93
CA ALA A 33 -0.57 -4.68 7.23
C ALA A 33 -0.41 -3.42 6.37
N ALA A 34 -0.72 -3.52 5.07
CA ALA A 34 -0.75 -2.39 4.16
C ALA A 34 -1.77 -1.33 4.61
N GLN A 35 -2.99 -1.74 4.99
CA GLN A 35 -3.99 -0.83 5.55
C GLN A 35 -3.49 -0.05 6.78
N SER A 36 -2.64 -0.64 7.64
CA SER A 36 -2.07 0.08 8.79
C SER A 36 -1.17 1.24 8.37
N VAL A 37 -0.45 1.08 7.27
CA VAL A 37 0.37 2.14 6.67
C VAL A 37 -0.52 3.22 6.08
N LEU A 38 -1.59 2.84 5.37
CA LEU A 38 -2.52 3.80 4.76
C LEU A 38 -3.21 4.68 5.81
N ARG A 39 -3.73 4.09 6.90
CA ARG A 39 -4.36 4.84 8.00
C ARG A 39 -3.42 5.84 8.67
N ARG A 40 -2.12 5.56 8.68
CA ARG A 40 -1.12 6.47 9.26
C ARG A 40 -0.86 7.70 8.38
N HIS A 41 -0.83 7.51 7.05
CA HIS A 41 -0.50 8.58 6.12
C HIS A 41 -1.72 9.40 5.70
N TRP A 42 -2.89 8.76 5.56
CA TRP A 42 -4.16 9.40 5.19
C TRP A 42 -5.26 9.05 6.22
N PRO A 43 -5.18 9.59 7.45
CA PRO A 43 -6.17 9.31 8.50
C PRO A 43 -7.59 9.76 8.14
N ASP A 44 -7.71 10.77 7.27
CA ASP A 44 -9.00 11.33 6.86
C ASP A 44 -9.60 10.66 5.60
N ALA A 45 -8.83 9.83 4.90
CA ALA A 45 -9.32 9.10 3.73
C ALA A 45 -10.08 7.84 4.16
N VAL A 46 -11.22 7.56 3.51
CA VAL A 46 -11.97 6.33 3.77
C VAL A 46 -11.17 5.13 3.27
N LEU A 47 -11.06 4.07 4.07
CA LEU A 47 -10.34 2.86 3.71
C LEU A 47 -11.29 1.66 3.66
N TYR A 48 -11.49 1.14 2.45
CA TYR A 48 -12.23 -0.09 2.17
C TYR A 48 -11.28 -1.29 2.13
N ASP A 49 -11.84 -2.48 2.34
CA ASP A 49 -11.11 -3.74 2.44
C ASP A 49 -11.18 -4.55 1.13
N ASP A 50 -12.38 -4.98 0.72
CA ASP A 50 -12.58 -5.87 -0.43
C ASP A 50 -13.23 -5.12 -1.60
N VAL A 51 -12.47 -4.98 -2.68
CA VAL A 51 -12.94 -4.33 -3.91
C VAL A 51 -14.17 -5.02 -4.53
N THR A 52 -14.38 -6.31 -4.30
CA THR A 52 -15.56 -7.03 -4.79
C THR A 52 -16.85 -6.62 -4.09
N THR A 53 -16.72 -6.01 -2.90
CA THR A 53 -17.85 -5.43 -2.16
C THR A 53 -18.08 -3.96 -2.51
N LEU A 54 -17.17 -3.35 -3.28
CA LEU A 54 -17.31 -1.99 -3.79
C LEU A 54 -18.24 -1.95 -5.00
N GLY A 55 -19.54 -2.07 -4.73
CA GLY A 55 -20.61 -1.85 -5.68
C GLY A 55 -21.14 -0.42 -5.58
N GLY A 56 -21.01 0.35 -6.65
CA GLY A 56 -21.93 1.47 -6.89
C GLY A 56 -23.35 0.92 -6.97
N ALA A 57 -24.37 1.73 -6.67
CA ALA A 57 -25.76 1.36 -6.89
C ALA A 57 -25.94 0.75 -8.29
N GLY A 58 -26.02 -0.58 -8.38
CA GLY A 58 -25.87 -1.30 -9.65
C GLY A 58 -25.08 -2.60 -9.52
N GLU A 59 -25.43 -3.44 -8.54
CA GLU A 59 -25.11 -4.87 -8.68
C GLU A 59 -25.87 -5.38 -9.91
N GLY A 60 -25.14 -5.79 -10.96
CA GLY A 60 -25.65 -6.47 -12.16
C GLY A 60 -26.89 -5.82 -12.78
N LEU A 61 -26.72 -4.92 -13.73
CA LEU A 61 -27.85 -4.44 -14.53
C LEU A 61 -27.46 -4.56 -15.98
N ASP A 62 -28.12 -5.48 -16.69
CA ASP A 62 -28.24 -5.37 -18.13
C ASP A 62 -29.00 -4.08 -18.50
N ASP A 63 -29.07 -3.73 -19.79
CA ASP A 63 -29.74 -2.49 -20.26
C ASP A 63 -31.23 -2.37 -19.82
N SER A 64 -31.81 -3.44 -19.27
CA SER A 64 -33.16 -3.53 -18.68
C SER A 64 -33.22 -3.41 -17.16
N GLY A 65 -32.10 -3.28 -16.45
CA GLY A 65 -32.09 -3.04 -15.01
C GLY A 65 -32.32 -4.28 -14.14
N ARG A 66 -31.94 -5.50 -14.58
CA ARG A 66 -32.06 -6.72 -13.76
C ARG A 66 -30.72 -7.44 -13.59
N ARG A 67 -30.48 -8.03 -12.40
CA ARG A 67 -29.32 -8.89 -12.13
C ARG A 67 -29.24 -10.10 -13.05
N THR A 68 -28.15 -10.20 -13.80
CA THR A 68 -27.75 -11.36 -14.58
C THR A 68 -27.55 -12.56 -13.66
N ARG A 69 -28.28 -13.64 -13.96
CA ARG A 69 -28.36 -14.86 -13.12
C ARG A 69 -27.04 -15.65 -13.05
N GLU A 70 -26.09 -15.31 -13.91
CA GLU A 70 -24.80 -16.00 -14.08
C GLU A 70 -23.68 -15.49 -13.15
N ASP A 71 -23.87 -14.37 -12.46
CA ASP A 71 -22.84 -13.75 -11.60
C ASP A 71 -22.65 -14.41 -10.23
N ARG A 72 -23.20 -15.62 -10.04
CA ARG A 72 -22.82 -16.43 -8.88
C ARG A 72 -21.40 -16.95 -9.13
N LEU A 73 -20.40 -16.11 -8.85
CA LEU A 73 -19.02 -16.54 -8.61
C LEU A 73 -19.09 -17.85 -7.81
N PRO A 74 -18.47 -18.94 -8.26
CA PRO A 74 -18.50 -20.19 -7.51
C PRO A 74 -18.01 -19.90 -6.09
N GLU A 75 -18.74 -20.39 -5.09
CA GLU A 75 -18.34 -20.22 -3.69
C GLU A 75 -16.85 -20.50 -3.55
N ARG A 76 -16.12 -19.57 -2.90
CA ARG A 76 -14.69 -19.71 -2.67
C ARG A 76 -14.46 -21.11 -2.08
N ARG A 77 -13.74 -21.97 -2.81
CA ARG A 77 -13.23 -23.21 -2.20
C ARG A 77 -12.51 -22.79 -0.92
N PRO A 78 -12.74 -23.48 0.21
CA PRO A 78 -11.98 -23.20 1.42
C PRO A 78 -10.51 -23.25 1.03
N SER A 79 -9.78 -22.18 1.36
CA SER A 79 -8.35 -22.10 1.12
C SER A 79 -7.72 -23.35 1.73
N SER A 80 -7.18 -24.22 0.88
CA SER A 80 -6.24 -25.25 1.33
C SER A 80 -5.22 -24.57 2.24
N PRO A 81 -4.89 -25.11 3.43
CA PRO A 81 -3.96 -24.45 4.32
C PRO A 81 -2.62 -24.34 3.59
N ALA A 82 -2.36 -23.16 3.05
CA ALA A 82 -1.08 -22.83 2.46
C ALA A 82 -0.05 -23.01 3.57
N ALA A 83 0.79 -24.04 3.44
CA ALA A 83 1.96 -24.19 4.26
C ALA A 83 2.74 -22.87 4.15
N ARG A 84 2.76 -22.11 5.24
CA ARG A 84 3.49 -20.84 5.30
C ARG A 84 4.96 -21.15 5.01
N PRO A 85 5.58 -20.64 3.94
CA PRO A 85 7.02 -20.73 3.84
C PRO A 85 7.61 -19.84 4.93
N THR A 86 8.12 -20.45 6.00
CA THR A 86 8.89 -19.76 7.03
C THR A 86 10.18 -19.24 6.41
N HIS A 87 10.14 -18.03 5.83
CA HIS A 87 11.36 -17.32 5.48
C HIS A 87 11.99 -16.84 6.79
N SER A 88 13.02 -17.57 7.23
CA SER A 88 13.95 -17.09 8.24
C SER A 88 14.61 -15.82 7.69
N PHE A 89 14.16 -14.65 8.16
CA PHE A 89 14.81 -13.39 7.88
C PHE A 89 16.20 -13.41 8.54
N ARG A 90 17.24 -13.72 7.76
CA ARG A 90 18.62 -13.63 8.23
C ARG A 90 18.96 -12.15 8.32
N SER A 91 19.06 -11.62 9.54
CA SER A 91 19.57 -10.28 9.83
C SER A 91 20.95 -10.12 9.16
N VAL A 92 20.99 -9.36 8.07
CA VAL A 92 22.24 -8.82 7.52
C VAL A 92 22.54 -7.57 8.34
N THR A 93 23.36 -7.71 9.38
CA THR A 93 23.94 -6.56 10.07
C THR A 93 24.75 -5.75 9.06
N ARG A 94 24.44 -4.46 8.93
CA ARG A 94 25.25 -3.52 8.15
C ARG A 94 26.68 -3.52 8.71
N PRO A 95 27.73 -3.60 7.87
CA PRO A 95 29.08 -3.34 8.36
C PRO A 95 29.15 -1.90 8.87
N SER A 96 29.59 -1.74 10.11
CA SER A 96 29.84 -0.45 10.76
C SER A 96 30.94 0.27 9.99
N VAL A 97 30.60 1.33 9.27
CA VAL A 97 31.58 2.26 8.71
C VAL A 97 32.04 3.18 9.85
N ALA A 98 33.30 3.02 10.26
CA ALA A 98 33.92 3.92 11.23
C ALA A 98 34.00 5.35 10.66
N PRO A 99 33.71 6.40 11.45
CA PRO A 99 33.86 7.77 10.98
C PRO A 99 35.35 8.08 10.73
N PRO A 100 35.69 8.91 9.72
CA PRO A 100 37.07 9.32 9.49
C PRO A 100 37.58 10.12 10.68
N SER A 101 38.78 9.76 11.17
CA SER A 101 39.48 10.50 12.20
C SER A 101 39.77 11.92 11.71
N MET A 102 39.37 12.90 12.53
CA MET A 102 39.61 14.32 12.28
C MET A 102 41.09 14.60 12.55
N GLY A 103 41.92 14.39 11.52
CA GLY A 103 43.35 14.71 11.53
C GLY A 103 43.55 16.22 11.60
N ALA A 104 44.20 16.64 12.68
CA ALA A 104 44.45 18.01 13.06
C ALA A 104 45.19 18.80 11.97
N LEU A 105 44.64 19.98 11.66
CA LEU A 105 45.26 21.05 10.90
C LEU A 105 46.48 21.58 11.68
N LEU A 106 47.68 21.13 11.33
CA LEU A 106 48.93 21.72 11.83
C LEU A 106 49.44 22.80 10.88
N LEU A 107 49.41 24.01 11.42
CA LEU A 107 50.07 25.24 11.02
C LEU A 107 51.46 25.03 10.39
N GLY A 108 51.70 25.63 9.23
CA GLY A 108 53.04 25.73 8.63
C GLY A 108 53.13 26.92 7.68
N GLY A 109 53.44 28.09 8.25
CA GLY A 109 53.58 29.36 7.53
C GLY A 109 54.80 29.43 6.61
N ARG A 110 54.69 30.32 5.61
CA ARG A 110 55.76 30.79 4.73
C ARG A 110 56.72 31.70 5.48
N VAL A 111 58.02 31.49 5.28
CA VAL A 111 59.05 32.52 5.06
C VAL A 111 60.13 31.93 4.17
#